data_AF-A0A0M8YKZ8-F1
#
_entry.id   AF-A0A0M8YKZ8-F1
#
_cell.length_a   1.000
_cell.length_b   1.000
_cell.length_c   1.000
_cell.angle_alpha   90.00
_cell.angle_beta   90.00
_cell.angle_gamma   90.00
#
_symmetry.space_group_name_H-M   'P 1'
#
loop_
_entity.id
_entity.type
_entity.pdbx_description
1 polymer ?
#
loop_
_entity_poly.entity_id
_entity_poly.type
_entity_poly.pdbx_seq_one_letter_code
_entity_poly.pdbx_strand_id
1 'polypeptide(L)' 'MTTLVAAAAGAAVLVASPASGAASTLAAAAQQSGRYFGTAVAASKLGDSTYVGILNREFDMVTA' A
#
# COMPACT_ATOMS: atom_id res chain seq x y z
N MET A 1 6.85 20.74 33.57
CA MET A 1 7.89 19.70 33.74
C MET A 1 7.80 18.81 32.50
N THR A 2 8.73 18.73 31.56
CA THR A 2 10.09 19.24 31.45
C THR A 2 10.49 19.08 29.98
N THR A 3 11.18 20.07 29.45
CA THR A 3 11.92 20.05 28.18
C THR A 3 12.85 18.84 28.08
N LEU A 4 12.92 18.18 26.94
CA LEU A 4 14.12 17.40 26.58
C LEU A 4 14.70 17.93 25.26
N VAL A 5 15.45 19.02 25.38
CA VAL A 5 16.62 19.24 24.54
C VAL A 5 17.78 18.60 25.29
N ALA A 6 18.43 17.62 24.67
CA ALA A 6 19.80 17.25 25.00
C ALA A 6 20.47 16.71 23.73
N ALA A 7 21.33 17.55 23.16
CA ALA A 7 22.27 17.19 22.12
C ALA A 7 23.30 16.20 22.67
N ALA A 8 23.54 15.08 21.97
CA ALA A 8 24.84 14.37 21.89
C ALA A 8 24.68 13.07 21.08
N ALA A 9 25.48 12.92 20.01
CA ALA A 9 25.85 11.65 19.37
C ALA A 9 24.76 10.56 19.26
N GLY A 10 23.86 10.69 18.29
CA GLY A 10 22.87 9.66 17.98
C GLY A 10 21.73 10.21 17.15
N ALA A 11 22.06 10.84 16.02
CA ALA A 11 21.08 11.43 15.12
C ALA A 11 20.24 10.33 14.44
N ALA A 12 19.24 9.79 15.14
CA ALA A 12 18.13 9.10 14.49
C ALA A 12 17.22 10.16 13.84
N VAL A 13 17.74 10.79 12.79
CA VAL A 13 16.92 11.54 11.83
C VAL A 13 16.02 10.49 11.19
N LEU A 14 14.74 10.48 11.54
CA LEU A 14 13.73 9.78 10.76
C LEU A 14 13.64 10.53 9.43
N VAL A 15 14.51 10.17 8.49
CA VAL A 15 14.39 10.57 7.09
C VAL A 15 13.11 9.90 6.62
N ALA A 16 12.01 10.64 6.60
CA ALA A 16 10.87 10.29 5.79
C ALA A 16 11.35 10.35 4.34
N SER A 17 11.86 9.23 3.84
CA SER A 17 12.21 9.08 2.43
C SER A 17 10.99 9.53 1.62
N PRO A 18 11.16 10.37 0.59
CA PRO A 18 10.05 10.68 -0.29
C PRO A 18 9.46 9.36 -0.77
N ALA A 19 8.16 9.17 -0.61
CA ALA A 19 7.45 7.98 -1.10
C ALA A 19 7.83 7.83 -2.58
N SER A 20 8.74 6.89 -2.83
CA SER A 20 9.45 6.82 -4.10
C SER A 20 8.48 6.22 -5.11
N GLY A 21 7.81 7.10 -5.85
CA GLY A 21 6.81 6.77 -6.87
C GLY A 21 5.39 6.67 -6.29
N ALA A 22 4.52 7.57 -6.74
CA ALA A 22 3.08 7.34 -6.60
C ALA A 22 2.74 6.04 -7.34
N ALA A 23 2.35 5.01 -6.59
CA ALA A 23 1.96 3.76 -7.18
C ALA A 23 0.67 3.96 -8.00
N SER A 24 0.63 3.41 -9.21
CA SER A 24 -0.52 3.59 -10.12
C SER A 24 -1.63 2.57 -9.90
N THR A 25 -1.46 1.62 -8.97
CA THR A 25 -2.47 0.62 -8.59
C THR A 25 -2.50 0.43 -7.08
N LEU A 26 -3.64 0.01 -6.55
CA LEU A 26 -3.81 -0.17 -5.10
C LEU A 26 -2.88 -1.27 -4.54
N ALA A 27 -2.72 -2.39 -5.27
CA ALA A 27 -1.75 -3.42 -4.94
C ALA A 27 -0.33 -2.85 -4.87
N ALA A 28 0.13 -2.11 -5.89
CA ALA A 28 1.48 -1.56 -5.91
C ALA A 28 1.75 -0.59 -4.73
N ALA A 29 0.75 0.19 -4.32
CA ALA A 29 0.85 1.03 -3.12
C ALA A 29 1.01 0.19 -1.84
N ALA A 30 0.24 -0.89 -1.72
CA ALA A 30 0.31 -1.76 -0.55
C ALA A 30 1.65 -2.50 -0.46
N GLN A 31 2.20 -2.94 -1.59
CA GLN A 31 3.49 -3.64 -1.67
C GLN A 31 4.66 -2.76 -1.20
N GLN A 32 4.59 -1.43 -1.38
CA GLN A 32 5.61 -0.50 -0.85
C GLN A 32 5.76 -0.59 0.68
N SER A 33 4.72 -1.05 1.37
CA SER A 33 4.73 -1.27 2.82
C SER A 33 4.79 -2.76 3.21
N GLY A 34 5.06 -3.66 2.27
CA GLY A 34 5.01 -5.11 2.50
C GLY A 34 3.62 -5.65 2.83
N ARG A 35 2.55 -4.97 2.37
CA ARG A 35 1.15 -5.33 2.62
C ARG A 35 0.42 -5.65 1.32
N TYR A 36 -0.73 -6.30 1.41
CA TYR A 36 -1.61 -6.59 0.28
C TYR A 36 -2.86 -5.70 0.28
N PHE A 37 -3.41 -5.47 -0.91
CA PHE A 37 -4.73 -4.88 -1.10
C PHE A 37 -5.66 -5.93 -1.71
N GLY A 38 -6.73 -6.28 -0.99
CA GLY A 38 -7.60 -7.38 -1.36
C GLY A 38 -9.05 -6.96 -1.61
N THR A 39 -9.79 -7.80 -2.33
CA THR A 39 -11.21 -7.60 -2.62
C THR A 39 -12.01 -8.90 -2.60
N ALA A 40 -13.32 -8.76 -2.41
CA ALA A 40 -14.26 -9.87 -2.54
C ALA A 40 -14.62 -10.07 -4.02
N VAL A 41 -14.52 -11.32 -4.47
CA VAL A 41 -14.81 -11.70 -5.85
C VAL A 41 -16.21 -12.28 -5.93
N ALA A 42 -17.06 -11.68 -6.75
CA ALA A 42 -18.37 -12.26 -7.07
C ALA A 42 -18.24 -13.16 -8.31
N ALA A 43 -18.40 -14.47 -8.14
CA ALA A 43 -18.31 -15.44 -9.25
C ALA A 43 -19.25 -15.08 -10.43
N SER A 44 -20.44 -14.56 -10.14
CA SER A 44 -21.41 -14.11 -11.14
C SER A 44 -20.90 -12.95 -12.01
N LYS A 45 -19.87 -12.21 -11.59
CA LYS A 45 -19.29 -11.06 -12.32
C LYS A 45 -18.03 -11.43 -13.11
N LEU A 46 -17.57 -12.68 -13.05
CA LEU A 46 -16.32 -13.08 -13.70
C LEU A 46 -16.41 -13.14 -15.25
N GLY A 47 -17.62 -13.08 -15.81
CA GLY A 47 -17.83 -12.89 -17.25
C GLY A 47 -17.80 -11.42 -17.71
N ASP A 48 -17.80 -10.46 -16.79
CA ASP A 48 -17.74 -9.03 -17.12
C ASP A 48 -16.29 -8.59 -17.29
N SER A 49 -15.93 -8.21 -18.53
CA SER A 49 -14.55 -7.86 -18.89
C SER A 49 -14.03 -6.61 -18.17
N THR A 50 -14.92 -5.69 -17.79
CA THR A 50 -14.54 -4.49 -17.05
C THR A 50 -14.22 -4.85 -15.60
N TYR A 51 -15.08 -5.65 -14.97
CA TYR A 51 -14.88 -6.17 -13.61
C TYR A 51 -13.56 -6.94 -13.50
N VAL A 52 -13.33 -7.89 -14.41
CA VAL A 52 -12.10 -8.69 -14.45
C VAL A 52 -10.88 -7.83 -14.74
N GLY A 53 -10.99 -6.84 -15.63
CA GLY A 53 -9.91 -5.92 -15.94
C GLY A 53 -9.46 -5.09 -14.74
N ILE A 54 -10.42 -4.59 -13.94
CA ILE A 54 -10.13 -3.86 -12.70
C ILE A 54 -9.58 -4.81 -11.63
N LEU A 55 -10.20 -5.98 -11.46
CA LEU A 55 -9.80 -6.98 -10.47
C LEU A 55 -8.32 -7.35 -10.64
N ASN A 56 -7.90 -7.67 -11.87
CA ASN A 56 -6.52 -8.06 -12.15
C ASN A 56 -5.52 -6.91 -12.10
N ARG A 57 -5.96 -5.66 -12.31
CA ARG A 57 -5.07 -4.50 -12.29
C ARG A 57 -4.80 -4.01 -10.87
N GLU A 58 -5.83 -3.95 -10.04
CA GLU A 58 -5.80 -3.20 -8.78
C GLU A 58 -5.53 -4.05 -7.54
N PHE A 59 -5.80 -5.36 -7.59
CA PHE A 59 -5.82 -6.22 -6.41
C PHE A 59 -4.87 -7.41 -6.56
N ASP A 60 -4.20 -7.77 -5.45
CA ASP A 60 -3.25 -8.88 -5.38
C ASP A 60 -3.78 -10.04 -4.51
N MET A 61 -4.84 -9.81 -3.73
CA MET A 61 -5.45 -10.81 -2.86
C MET A 61 -6.97 -10.85 -3.06
N VAL A 62 -7.55 -12.06 -3.09
CA VAL A 62 -8.98 -12.24 -3.34
C VAL A 62 -9.60 -13.17 -2.31
N THR A 63 -10.83 -12.86 -1.92
CA THR A 63 -11.70 -13.77 -1.16
C THR A 63 -12.94 -14.10 -2.00
N ALA A 64 -13.33 -15.37 -2.03
CA ALA A 64 -14.48 -15.87 -2.78
C ALA A 64 -15.63 -16.28 -1.84
#